data_AF-A0A942B6Y4-F1
#
_entry.id   AF-A0A942B6Y4-F1
#
_cell.length_a   1.000
_cell.length_b   1.000
_cell.length_c   1.000
_cell.angle_alpha   90.00
_cell.angle_beta   90.00
_cell.angle_gamma   90.00
#
_symmetry.space_group_name_H-M   'P 1'
#
loop_
_entity.id
_entity.type
_entity.pdbx_description
1 polymer ?
#
loop_
_entity_poly.entity_id
_entity_poly.type
_entity_poly.pdbx_seq_one_letter_code
_entity_poly.pdbx_strand_id
1 'polypeptide(L)'
;MRIQRYSDVIEKISEKAFYFFVGAVFSGAFGALLLRYRGDGMFLGLAWVLILAAIGMLAYGLFVAFTTTKVTSFSIECPICTEVNELTEKPEDDDITCVACNHRIPIRDGQVLPVMQVRCGFCNSLNYYSDKTDLLICETCNHEIPIHQEEGKPVKHLPKGFAVVDDNMLYELVLLDAGKGGEDVVKTLQSMLALNRNQVKDLLEEVPVTLLQGITRMKADMLTAQLTVHGAKAEARQIDQ
;
A
#
# COMPACT_ATOMS: atom_id res chain seq x y z
N MET A 1 -23.23 -2.82 6.04
CA MET A 1 -22.52 -4.02 6.55
C MET A 1 -21.18 -4.08 5.83
N ARG A 2 -20.06 -4.41 6.48
CA ARG A 2 -18.80 -4.56 5.74
C ARG A 2 -18.94 -5.71 4.75
N ILE A 3 -18.82 -5.41 3.47
CA ILE A 3 -18.93 -6.38 2.38
C ILE A 3 -17.81 -7.40 2.55
N GLN A 4 -18.17 -8.68 2.55
CA GLN A 4 -17.24 -9.77 2.75
C GLN A 4 -16.86 -10.38 1.41
N ARG A 5 -15.61 -10.83 1.33
CA ARG A 5 -15.11 -11.54 0.16
C ARG A 5 -15.73 -12.92 0.11
N TYR A 6 -16.06 -13.37 -1.10
CA TYR A 6 -16.61 -14.69 -1.33
C TYR A 6 -15.66 -15.80 -0.84
N SER A 7 -14.36 -15.65 -1.11
CA SER A 7 -13.29 -16.56 -0.66
C SER A 7 -13.28 -16.73 0.86
N ASP A 8 -13.28 -15.63 1.61
CA ASP A 8 -13.12 -15.64 3.06
C ASP A 8 -14.34 -16.26 3.76
N VAL A 9 -15.53 -16.08 3.17
CA VAL A 9 -16.76 -16.70 3.65
C VAL A 9 -16.75 -18.19 3.40
N ILE A 10 -16.33 -18.63 2.21
CA ILE A 10 -16.18 -20.06 1.91
C ILE A 10 -15.15 -20.71 2.80
N GLU A 11 -13.99 -20.07 3.01
CA GLU A 11 -12.93 -20.59 3.87
C GLU A 11 -13.43 -20.79 5.30
N LYS A 12 -14.15 -19.82 5.86
CA LYS A 12 -14.76 -19.98 7.20
C LYS A 12 -15.80 -21.09 7.26
N ILE A 13 -16.59 -21.27 6.20
CA ILE A 13 -17.61 -22.33 6.14
C ILE A 13 -16.93 -23.70 6.00
N SER A 14 -15.89 -23.80 5.17
CA SER A 14 -15.14 -25.03 4.92
C SER A 14 -14.31 -25.45 6.12
N GLU A 15 -13.68 -24.50 6.82
CA GLU A 15 -12.95 -24.74 8.07
C GLU A 15 -13.89 -25.33 9.15
N LYS A 16 -15.07 -24.73 9.33
CA LYS A 16 -16.08 -25.27 10.24
C LYS A 16 -16.51 -26.68 9.85
N ALA A 17 -16.80 -26.92 8.57
CA ALA A 17 -17.17 -28.25 8.09
C ALA A 17 -16.06 -29.28 8.36
N PHE A 18 -14.80 -28.90 8.14
CA PHE A 18 -13.64 -29.74 8.39
C PHE A 18 -13.53 -30.16 9.86
N TYR A 19 -13.70 -29.23 10.81
CA TYR A 19 -13.69 -29.57 12.24
C TYR A 19 -14.77 -30.60 12.62
N PHE A 20 -15.99 -30.48 12.07
CA PHE A 20 -17.05 -31.46 12.32
C PHE A 20 -16.74 -32.83 11.69
N PHE A 21 -16.12 -32.87 10.51
CA PHE A 21 -15.67 -34.13 9.90
C PHE A 21 -14.58 -34.82 10.72
N VAL A 22 -13.57 -34.08 11.17
CA VAL A 22 -12.50 -34.63 12.02
C VAL A 22 -13.08 -35.14 13.33
N GLY A 23 -13.96 -34.37 13.98
CA GLY A 23 -14.66 -34.78 15.20
C GLY A 23 -15.50 -36.04 15.00
N ALA A 24 -16.20 -36.17 13.86
CA ALA A 24 -16.97 -37.36 13.51
C ALA A 24 -16.08 -38.60 13.35
N VAL A 25 -14.93 -38.47 12.67
CA VAL A 25 -13.97 -39.58 12.48
C VAL A 25 -13.39 -40.02 13.83
N PHE A 26 -12.97 -39.08 14.69
CA PHE A 26 -12.44 -39.41 16.01
C PHE A 26 -13.47 -40.09 16.90
N SER A 27 -14.68 -39.52 17.00
CA SER A 27 -15.77 -40.10 17.81
C SER A 27 -16.19 -41.48 17.29
N GLY A 28 -16.27 -41.65 15.96
CA GLY A 28 -16.62 -42.91 15.32
C GLY A 28 -15.55 -43.98 15.51
N ALA A 29 -14.27 -43.65 15.32
CA ALA A 29 -13.15 -44.56 15.51
C ALA A 29 -13.02 -45.00 16.98
N PHE A 30 -13.15 -44.06 17.92
CA PHE A 30 -13.09 -44.36 19.36
C PHE A 30 -14.29 -45.22 19.80
N GLY A 31 -15.49 -44.90 19.33
CA GLY A 31 -16.68 -45.72 19.56
C GLY A 31 -16.55 -47.15 18.99
N ALA A 32 -16.04 -47.28 17.76
CA ALA A 32 -15.80 -48.58 17.12
C ALA A 32 -14.73 -49.40 17.85
N LEU A 33 -13.68 -48.75 18.35
CA LEU A 33 -12.63 -49.38 19.13
C LEU A 33 -13.18 -49.92 20.47
N LEU A 34 -14.01 -49.14 21.17
CA LEU A 34 -14.69 -49.60 22.39
C LEU A 34 -15.61 -50.80 22.13
N LEU A 35 -16.34 -50.83 21.00
CA LEU A 35 -17.14 -51.99 20.61
C LEU A 35 -16.29 -53.23 20.32
N ARG A 36 -15.11 -53.06 19.71
CA ARG A 36 -14.21 -54.16 19.36
C ARG A 36 -13.55 -54.77 20.60
N TYR A 37 -13.15 -53.96 21.57
CA TYR A 37 -12.41 -54.42 22.75
C TYR A 37 -13.28 -54.99 23.88
N ARG A 38 -14.61 -54.87 23.81
CA ARG A 38 -15.66 -55.69 24.49
C ARG A 38 -15.43 -56.11 25.96
N GLY A 39 -14.54 -55.46 26.70
CA GLY A 39 -14.24 -55.76 28.10
C GLY A 39 -15.41 -55.33 28.99
N ASP A 40 -16.05 -56.31 29.62
CA ASP A 40 -17.03 -56.19 30.71
C ASP A 40 -18.37 -55.49 30.44
N GLY A 41 -18.69 -55.09 29.21
CA GLY A 41 -20.01 -54.54 28.86
C GLY A 41 -20.33 -53.17 29.47
N MET A 42 -19.53 -52.69 30.43
CA MET A 42 -19.67 -51.40 31.10
C MET A 42 -19.55 -50.21 30.12
N PHE A 43 -18.78 -50.35 29.05
CA PHE A 43 -18.57 -49.30 28.04
C PHE A 43 -19.48 -49.39 26.81
N LEU A 44 -20.41 -50.36 26.77
CA LEU A 44 -21.27 -50.57 25.60
C LEU A 44 -22.21 -49.38 25.35
N GLY A 45 -22.76 -48.79 26.42
CA GLY A 45 -23.62 -47.60 26.32
C GLY A 45 -22.86 -46.38 25.81
N LEU A 46 -21.65 -46.15 26.32
CA LEU A 46 -20.78 -45.05 25.88
C LEU A 46 -20.40 -45.19 24.40
N ALA A 47 -20.11 -46.41 23.96
CA ALA A 47 -19.74 -46.67 22.57
C ALA A 47 -20.86 -46.31 21.58
N TRP A 48 -22.12 -46.64 21.90
CA TRP A 48 -23.27 -46.25 21.09
C TRP A 48 -23.51 -44.74 21.06
N VAL A 49 -23.34 -44.05 22.20
CA VAL A 49 -23.44 -42.58 22.25
C VAL A 49 -22.40 -41.92 21.35
N LEU A 50 -21.16 -42.41 21.35
CA LEU A 50 -20.09 -41.88 20.50
C LEU A 50 -20.34 -42.12 19.00
N ILE A 51 -20.95 -43.26 18.65
CA ILE A 51 -21.32 -43.55 17.26
C ILE A 51 -22.47 -42.66 16.80
N LEU A 52 -23.50 -42.46 17.63
CA LEU A 52 -24.59 -41.54 17.33
C LEU A 52 -24.10 -40.09 17.22
N ALA A 53 -23.19 -39.67 18.09
CA ALA A 53 -22.55 -38.37 18.02
C ALA A 53 -21.74 -38.21 16.72
N ALA A 54 -21.02 -39.26 16.28
CA ALA A 54 -20.29 -39.25 15.01
C ALA A 54 -21.23 -39.08 13.81
N ILE A 55 -22.35 -39.80 13.78
CA ILE A 55 -23.37 -39.66 12.72
C ILE A 55 -23.96 -38.25 12.70
N GLY A 56 -24.30 -37.70 13.88
CA GLY A 56 -24.83 -36.34 14.00
C GLY A 56 -23.86 -35.27 13.51
N MET A 57 -22.59 -35.37 13.90
CA MET A 57 -21.54 -34.45 13.44
C MET A 57 -21.30 -34.56 11.93
N LEU A 58 -21.34 -35.78 11.37
CA LEU A 58 -21.17 -36.00 9.94
C LEU A 58 -22.34 -35.41 9.13
N ALA A 59 -23.58 -35.62 9.59
CA ALA A 59 -24.76 -35.04 8.97
C ALA A 59 -24.72 -33.50 9.00
N TYR A 60 -24.31 -32.91 10.13
CA TYR A 60 -24.17 -31.46 10.25
C TYR A 60 -23.03 -30.91 9.36
N GLY A 61 -21.88 -31.59 9.31
CA GLY A 61 -20.76 -31.25 8.43
C GLY A 61 -21.16 -31.25 6.95
N LEU A 62 -21.94 -32.26 6.52
CA LEU A 62 -22.50 -32.31 5.17
C LEU A 62 -23.47 -31.14 4.93
N PHE A 63 -24.38 -30.86 5.87
CA PHE A 63 -25.32 -29.74 5.73
C PHE A 63 -24.58 -28.41 5.54
N VAL A 64 -23.56 -28.13 6.35
CA VAL A 64 -22.72 -26.92 6.24
C VAL A 64 -21.97 -26.92 4.90
N ALA A 65 -21.42 -28.04 4.47
CA ALA A 65 -20.78 -28.13 3.15
C ALA A 65 -21.77 -27.79 2.01
N PHE A 66 -23.02 -28.24 2.08
CA PHE A 66 -24.04 -27.88 1.10
C PHE A 66 -24.39 -26.39 1.11
N THR A 67 -24.27 -25.69 2.24
CA THR A 67 -24.55 -24.25 2.28
C THR A 67 -23.54 -23.40 1.49
N THR A 68 -22.33 -23.92 1.20
CA THR A 68 -21.35 -23.23 0.35
C THR A 68 -21.89 -22.96 -1.06
N THR A 69 -22.71 -23.88 -1.60
CA THR A 69 -23.29 -23.76 -2.95
C THR A 69 -24.36 -22.68 -3.07
N LYS A 70 -24.86 -22.15 -1.94
CA LYS A 70 -25.90 -21.13 -1.89
C LYS A 70 -25.36 -19.71 -1.76
N VAL A 71 -24.04 -19.53 -1.65
CA VAL A 71 -23.44 -18.21 -1.54
C VAL A 71 -23.45 -17.56 -2.92
N THR A 72 -24.14 -16.44 -3.05
CA THR A 72 -24.16 -15.64 -4.28
C THR A 72 -22.79 -14.98 -4.48
N SER A 73 -22.24 -15.07 -5.69
CA SER A 73 -21.03 -14.34 -6.07
C SER A 73 -21.38 -13.17 -6.98
N PHE A 74 -20.86 -11.99 -6.64
CA PHE A 74 -20.90 -10.79 -7.47
C PHE A 74 -19.47 -10.43 -7.86
N SER A 75 -19.19 -10.39 -9.17
CA SER A 75 -17.86 -10.11 -9.69
C SER A 75 -17.71 -8.63 -10.05
N ILE A 76 -16.61 -8.03 -9.61
CA ILE A 76 -16.22 -6.66 -9.95
C ILE A 76 -14.80 -6.67 -10.49
N GLU A 77 -14.62 -6.12 -11.69
CA GLU A 77 -13.31 -5.94 -12.29
C GLU A 77 -12.59 -4.72 -11.70
N CYS A 78 -11.31 -4.89 -11.33
CA CYS A 78 -10.50 -3.80 -10.83
C CYS A 78 -10.07 -2.85 -11.96
N PRO A 79 -10.36 -1.54 -11.89
CA PRO A 79 -10.00 -0.59 -12.94
C PRO A 79 -8.48 -0.32 -13.05
N ILE A 80 -7.69 -0.80 -12.07
CA ILE A 80 -6.24 -0.58 -12.00
C ILE A 80 -5.47 -1.79 -12.56
N CYS A 81 -5.78 -2.99 -12.07
CA CYS A 81 -5.05 -4.22 -12.42
C CYS A 81 -5.87 -5.24 -13.22
N THR A 82 -7.12 -4.92 -13.58
CA THR A 82 -8.06 -5.79 -14.33
C THR A 82 -8.39 -7.14 -13.67
N GLU A 83 -7.96 -7.34 -12.42
CA GLU A 83 -8.29 -8.55 -11.65
C GLU A 83 -9.77 -8.54 -11.23
N VAL A 84 -10.41 -9.71 -11.32
CA VAL A 84 -11.82 -9.88 -10.93
C VAL A 84 -11.91 -10.19 -9.43
N ASN A 85 -12.66 -9.38 -8.70
CA ASN A 85 -12.90 -9.53 -7.26
C ASN A 85 -14.31 -10.09 -7.04
N GLU A 86 -14.40 -11.23 -6.36
CA GLU A 86 -15.67 -11.90 -6.06
C GLU A 86 -16.17 -11.54 -4.65
N LEU A 87 -17.36 -10.97 -4.58
CA LEU A 87 -18.01 -10.49 -3.37
C LEU A 87 -19.29 -11.27 -3.09
N THR A 88 -19.71 -11.33 -1.82
CA THR A 88 -20.96 -12.01 -1.44
C THR A 88 -22.22 -11.20 -1.75
N GLU A 89 -22.08 -9.88 -1.81
CA GLU A 89 -23.17 -8.93 -2.01
C GLU A 89 -22.72 -7.79 -2.93
N LYS A 90 -23.67 -7.15 -3.61
CA LYS A 90 -23.38 -6.00 -4.46
C LYS A 90 -23.07 -4.78 -3.58
N PRO A 91 -21.88 -4.16 -3.69
CA PRO A 91 -21.60 -2.88 -3.04
C PRO A 91 -22.50 -1.79 -3.59
N GLU A 92 -23.07 -0.96 -2.72
CA GLU A 92 -23.78 0.26 -3.11
C GLU A 92 -22.80 1.45 -3.12
N ASP A 93 -22.29 1.88 -1.97
CA ASP A 93 -21.37 3.04 -1.88
C ASP A 93 -20.04 2.78 -1.17
N ASP A 94 -19.85 1.56 -0.65
CA ASP A 94 -18.66 1.17 0.08
C ASP A 94 -17.52 0.80 -0.89
N ASP A 95 -16.39 1.51 -0.78
CA ASP A 95 -15.19 1.20 -1.55
C ASP A 95 -14.58 -0.14 -1.07
N ILE A 96 -14.12 -0.96 -2.02
CA ILE A 96 -13.56 -2.29 -1.75
C ILE A 96 -12.06 -2.32 -2.03
N THR A 97 -11.30 -3.14 -1.30
CA THR A 97 -9.86 -3.32 -1.58
C THR A 97 -9.63 -4.50 -2.50
N CYS A 98 -8.99 -4.26 -3.65
CA CYS A 98 -8.62 -5.29 -4.62
C CYS A 98 -7.65 -6.31 -4.02
N VAL A 99 -7.82 -7.59 -4.38
CA VAL A 99 -6.97 -8.69 -3.89
C VAL A 99 -5.57 -8.69 -4.51
N ALA A 100 -5.44 -8.36 -5.80
CA ALA A 100 -4.16 -8.43 -6.50
C ALA A 100 -3.27 -7.22 -6.22
N CYS A 101 -3.81 -6.00 -6.34
CA CYS A 101 -3.01 -4.78 -6.22
C CYS A 101 -3.14 -4.07 -4.86
N ASN A 102 -4.01 -4.52 -3.96
CA ASN A 102 -4.32 -3.88 -2.67
C ASN A 102 -4.78 -2.41 -2.75
N HIS A 103 -5.10 -1.91 -3.95
CA HIS A 103 -5.68 -0.58 -4.11
C HIS A 103 -7.19 -0.62 -3.82
N ARG A 104 -7.73 0.52 -3.37
CA ARG A 104 -9.18 0.68 -3.20
C ARG A 104 -9.83 0.94 -4.56
N ILE A 105 -10.89 0.18 -4.84
CA ILE A 105 -11.76 0.34 -5.99
C ILE A 105 -12.89 1.28 -5.55
N PRO A 106 -12.97 2.50 -6.12
CA PRO A 106 -13.99 3.47 -5.77
C PRO A 106 -15.33 3.07 -6.39
N ILE A 107 -16.38 2.99 -5.57
CA ILE A 107 -17.72 2.55 -6.00
C ILE A 107 -18.75 3.59 -5.59
N ARG A 108 -19.67 3.98 -6.49
CA ARG A 108 -20.78 4.87 -6.17
C ARG A 108 -22.04 4.36 -6.85
N ASP A 109 -23.16 4.30 -6.14
CA ASP A 109 -24.45 3.79 -6.64
C ASP A 109 -24.33 2.38 -7.27
N GLY A 110 -23.42 1.57 -6.74
CA GLY A 110 -23.11 0.22 -7.19
C GLY A 110 -22.45 0.12 -8.57
N GLN A 111 -21.83 1.21 -9.03
CA GLN A 111 -20.98 1.27 -10.21
C GLN A 111 -19.55 1.60 -9.83
N VAL A 112 -18.60 0.96 -10.51
CA VAL A 112 -17.17 1.27 -10.36
C VAL A 112 -16.89 2.60 -11.04
N LEU A 113 -16.33 3.54 -10.28
CA LEU A 113 -15.94 4.84 -10.81
C LEU A 113 -14.66 4.71 -11.66
N PRO A 114 -14.52 5.48 -12.75
CA PRO A 114 -13.31 5.49 -13.54
C PRO A 114 -12.13 6.01 -12.69
N VAL A 115 -10.97 5.40 -12.91
CA VAL A 115 -9.73 5.76 -12.21
C VAL A 115 -8.81 6.46 -13.18
N MET A 116 -8.36 7.66 -12.80
CA MET A 116 -7.42 8.48 -13.54
C MET A 116 -5.99 8.25 -13.05
N GLN A 117 -5.02 8.41 -13.95
CA GLN A 117 -3.60 8.19 -13.67
C GLN A 117 -2.85 9.52 -13.66
N VAL A 118 -1.98 9.72 -12.68
CA VAL A 118 -1.11 10.90 -12.58
C VAL A 118 0.28 10.49 -12.13
N ARG A 119 1.30 11.13 -12.70
CA ARG A 119 2.69 10.94 -12.27
C ARG A 119 3.04 11.97 -11.20
N CYS A 120 3.69 11.52 -10.14
CA CYS A 120 4.19 12.42 -9.10
C CYS A 120 5.25 13.37 -9.68
N GLY A 121 5.09 14.68 -9.50
CA GLY A 121 6.08 15.66 -9.95
C GLY A 121 7.44 15.55 -9.25
N PHE A 122 7.50 14.91 -8.08
CA PHE A 122 8.70 14.78 -7.27
C PHE A 122 9.51 13.51 -7.58
N CYS A 123 8.90 12.33 -7.41
CA CYS A 123 9.59 11.05 -7.60
C CYS A 123 9.21 10.32 -8.89
N ASN A 124 8.35 10.91 -9.72
CA ASN A 124 7.88 10.35 -11.01
C ASN A 124 7.18 8.98 -10.91
N SER A 125 6.76 8.56 -9.70
CA SER A 125 5.97 7.34 -9.52
C SER A 125 4.54 7.55 -10.02
N LEU A 126 3.93 6.46 -10.49
CA LEU A 126 2.55 6.46 -10.97
C LEU A 126 1.59 6.35 -9.79
N ASN A 127 0.61 7.24 -9.73
CA ASN A 127 -0.43 7.26 -8.71
C ASN A 127 -1.81 7.30 -9.38
N TYR A 128 -2.82 6.85 -8.65
CA TYR A 128 -4.18 6.67 -9.15
C TYR A 128 -5.18 7.45 -8.29
N TYR A 129 -6.19 8.06 -8.91
CA TYR A 129 -7.24 8.79 -8.22
C TYR A 129 -8.59 8.69 -8.95
N SER A 130 -9.67 9.07 -8.29
CA SER A 130 -11.03 9.07 -8.85
C SER A 130 -11.79 10.33 -8.43
N ASP A 131 -13.01 10.51 -8.92
CA ASP A 131 -13.84 11.67 -8.58
C ASP A 131 -14.27 11.71 -7.10
N LYS A 132 -14.10 10.59 -6.37
CA LYS A 132 -14.25 10.50 -4.91
C LYS A 132 -13.01 10.98 -4.16
N THR A 133 -11.87 11.11 -4.83
CA THR A 133 -10.60 11.46 -4.21
C THR A 133 -10.53 12.97 -3.99
N ASP A 134 -10.67 13.41 -2.74
CA ASP A 134 -10.51 14.83 -2.37
C ASP A 134 -9.04 15.27 -2.43
N LEU A 135 -8.11 14.39 -2.06
CA LEU A 135 -6.68 14.70 -2.00
C LEU A 135 -5.85 13.45 -2.30
N LEU A 136 -4.75 13.65 -3.04
CA LEU A 136 -3.85 12.58 -3.45
C LEU A 136 -2.46 12.80 -2.84
N ILE A 137 -1.94 11.76 -2.18
CA ILE A 137 -0.57 11.72 -1.66
C ILE A 137 0.17 10.66 -2.45
N CYS A 138 1.40 10.98 -2.86
CA CYS A 138 2.28 10.01 -3.49
C CYS A 138 2.63 8.87 -2.52
N GLU A 139 2.34 7.63 -2.89
CA GLU A 139 2.60 6.45 -2.04
C GLU A 139 4.10 6.20 -1.81
N THR A 140 4.96 6.71 -2.69
CA THR A 140 6.41 6.49 -2.63
C THR A 140 7.15 7.55 -1.83
N CYS A 141 6.83 8.83 -2.06
CA CYS A 141 7.57 9.95 -1.48
C CYS A 141 6.76 10.79 -0.49
N ASN A 142 5.50 10.43 -0.22
CA ASN A 142 4.60 11.12 0.71
C ASN A 142 4.42 12.63 0.43
N HIS A 143 4.61 13.06 -0.82
CA HIS A 143 4.30 14.43 -1.25
C HIS A 143 2.87 14.53 -1.77
N GLU A 144 2.22 15.65 -1.52
CA GLU A 144 0.90 15.97 -2.09
C GLU A 144 1.01 16.14 -3.61
N ILE A 145 0.14 15.46 -4.36
CA ILE A 145 0.03 15.59 -5.80
C ILE A 145 -1.19 16.47 -6.10
N PRO A 146 -1.03 17.62 -6.78
CA PRO A 146 -2.16 18.43 -7.18
C PRO A 146 -3.00 17.69 -8.21
N ILE A 147 -4.28 17.44 -7.88
CA ILE A 147 -5.26 16.82 -8.78
C ILE A 147 -6.24 17.89 -9.27
N HIS A 148 -6.68 17.75 -10.52
CA HIS A 148 -7.77 18.59 -11.04
C HIS A 148 -9.08 18.16 -10.39
N GLN A 149 -9.63 19.02 -9.53
CA GLN A 149 -10.97 18.85 -8.97
C GLN A 149 -12.00 19.53 -9.90
N GLU A 150 -13.21 18.97 -9.98
CA GLU A 150 -14.33 19.60 -10.69
C GLU A 150 -14.62 21.02 -10.15
N GLU A 151 -14.95 21.94 -11.07
CA GLU A 151 -15.20 23.35 -10.76
C GLU A 151 -16.29 23.50 -9.68
N GLY A 152 -15.92 24.07 -8.52
CA GLY A 152 -16.85 24.41 -7.43
C GLY A 152 -16.60 23.69 -6.10
N LYS A 153 -15.69 22.71 -6.02
CA LYS A 153 -15.24 22.15 -4.74
C LYS A 153 -14.03 22.95 -4.20
N PRO A 154 -14.00 23.29 -2.89
CA PRO A 154 -12.85 23.95 -2.30
C PRO A 154 -11.66 22.99 -2.29
N VAL A 155 -10.51 23.45 -2.81
CA VAL A 155 -9.25 22.70 -2.75
C VAL A 155 -8.88 22.52 -1.28
N LYS A 156 -9.05 21.31 -0.78
CA LYS A 156 -8.64 20.93 0.57
C LYS A 156 -7.15 20.62 0.54
N HIS A 157 -6.35 21.35 1.29
CA HIS A 157 -4.95 21.01 1.54
C HIS A 157 -4.83 20.21 2.83
N LEU A 158 -3.82 19.33 2.90
CA LEU A 158 -3.53 18.61 4.13
C LEU A 158 -3.11 19.57 5.25
N PRO A 159 -3.54 19.31 6.50
CA PRO A 159 -2.92 19.95 7.65
C PRO A 159 -1.43 19.56 7.73
N LYS A 160 -0.58 20.51 8.09
CA LYS A 160 0.89 20.33 8.19
C LYS A 160 1.19 19.11 9.09
N GLY A 161 1.94 18.14 8.55
CA GLY A 161 2.40 16.95 9.29
C GLY A 161 1.98 15.59 8.71
N PHE A 162 1.02 15.54 7.79
CA PHE A 162 0.57 14.29 7.15
C PHE A 162 1.22 14.00 5.78
N ALA A 163 1.74 15.03 5.12
CA ALA A 163 2.56 14.92 3.92
C ALA A 163 3.87 15.67 4.12
N VAL A 164 4.89 15.28 3.36
CA VAL A 164 6.11 16.08 3.21
C VAL A 164 5.70 17.34 2.47
N VAL A 165 5.59 18.44 3.21
CA VAL A 165 5.39 19.77 2.66
C VAL A 165 6.78 20.36 2.51
N ASP A 166 7.12 20.80 1.30
CA ASP A 166 8.36 21.54 1.09
C ASP A 166 8.42 22.72 2.07
N ASP A 167 9.55 22.85 2.76
CA ASP A 167 9.80 24.01 3.62
C ASP A 167 9.81 25.25 2.72
N ASN A 168 8.95 26.22 3.02
CA ASN A 168 9.00 27.57 2.41
C ASN A 168 10.23 28.38 2.87
N MET A 169 11.14 27.75 3.60
CA MET A 169 12.38 28.36 4.06
C MET A 169 13.36 28.50 2.90
N LEU A 170 14.13 29.57 2.92
CA LEU A 170 15.18 29.83 1.94
C LEU A 170 16.49 29.20 2.40
N TYR A 171 17.19 28.57 1.47
CA TYR A 171 18.47 27.91 1.70
C TYR A 171 19.57 28.61 0.90
N GLU A 172 20.78 28.49 1.39
CA GLU A 172 22.02 28.76 0.67
C GLU A 172 22.77 27.45 0.40
N LEU A 173 23.43 27.38 -0.76
CA LEU A 173 24.29 26.28 -1.15
C LEU A 173 25.74 26.68 -0.91
N VAL A 174 26.41 26.04 0.03
CA VAL A 174 27.82 26.31 0.37
C VAL A 174 28.68 25.16 -0.14
N LEU A 175 29.71 25.48 -0.92
CA LEU A 175 30.74 24.53 -1.31
C LEU A 175 31.77 24.43 -0.18
N LEU A 176 31.93 23.24 0.39
CA LEU A 176 32.84 22.98 1.52
C LEU A 176 34.18 22.37 1.09
N ASP A 177 34.18 21.62 -0.01
CA ASP A 177 35.36 20.99 -0.57
C ASP A 177 35.11 20.72 -2.06
N ALA A 178 36.06 21.09 -2.92
CA ALA A 178 36.01 20.74 -4.34
C ALA A 178 36.40 19.27 -4.60
N GLY A 179 36.88 18.56 -3.56
CA GLY A 179 37.44 17.22 -3.67
C GLY A 179 38.77 17.24 -4.44
N LYS A 180 39.08 16.15 -5.17
CA LYS A 180 40.20 16.13 -6.12
C LYS A 180 39.84 16.95 -7.38
N GLY A 181 39.64 18.27 -7.22
CA GLY A 181 39.26 19.29 -8.20
C GLY A 181 39.17 18.83 -9.67
N GLY A 182 38.22 17.94 -9.95
CA GLY A 182 38.12 17.27 -11.22
C GLY A 182 37.60 18.25 -12.27
N GLU A 183 37.99 18.06 -13.52
CA GLU A 183 37.49 18.91 -14.62
C GLU A 183 35.94 18.83 -14.73
N ASP A 184 35.33 17.76 -14.24
CA ASP A 184 33.88 17.57 -14.18
C ASP A 184 33.21 18.48 -13.13
N VAL A 185 33.81 18.69 -11.95
CA VAL A 185 33.29 19.64 -10.95
C VAL A 185 33.29 21.06 -11.52
N VAL A 186 34.37 21.42 -12.24
CA VAL A 186 34.48 22.73 -12.90
C VAL A 186 33.40 22.89 -13.96
N LYS A 187 33.21 21.91 -14.84
CA LYS A 187 32.15 21.96 -15.87
C LYS A 187 30.75 22.09 -15.25
N THR A 188 30.49 21.36 -14.18
CA THR A 188 29.21 21.39 -13.47
C THR A 188 28.98 22.75 -12.80
N LEU A 189 30.00 23.34 -12.16
CA LEU A 189 29.89 24.70 -11.62
C LEU A 189 29.73 25.77 -12.71
N GLN A 190 30.41 25.62 -13.84
CA GLN A 190 30.25 26.52 -14.99
C GLN A 190 28.82 26.50 -15.54
N SER A 191 28.20 25.32 -15.64
CA SER A 191 26.83 25.19 -16.12
C SER A 191 25.80 25.65 -15.10
N MET A 192 26.03 25.40 -13.81
CA MET A 192 25.10 25.77 -12.72
C MET A 192 25.10 27.28 -12.45
N LEU A 193 26.27 27.93 -12.45
CA LEU A 193 26.43 29.35 -12.10
C LEU A 193 26.56 30.26 -13.31
N ALA A 194 26.62 29.70 -14.53
CA ALA A 194 26.90 30.43 -15.76
C ALA A 194 28.20 31.24 -15.70
N LEU A 195 29.23 30.71 -15.01
CA LEU A 195 30.53 31.35 -14.84
C LEU A 195 31.58 30.82 -15.83
N ASN A 196 32.60 31.62 -16.09
CA ASN A 196 33.74 31.21 -16.92
C ASN A 196 34.71 30.31 -16.12
N ARG A 197 35.58 29.58 -16.82
CA ARG A 197 36.48 28.59 -16.19
C ARG A 197 37.42 29.22 -15.16
N ASN A 198 37.86 30.45 -15.37
CA ASN A 198 38.78 31.14 -14.47
C ASN A 198 38.07 31.55 -13.18
N GLN A 199 36.89 32.16 -13.30
CA GLN A 199 36.03 32.50 -12.16
C GLN A 199 35.69 31.30 -11.29
N VAL A 200 35.44 30.13 -11.92
CA VAL A 200 35.20 28.90 -11.17
C VAL A 200 36.48 28.43 -10.44
N LYS A 201 37.67 28.56 -11.05
CA LYS A 201 38.93 28.24 -10.36
C LYS A 201 39.17 29.15 -9.16
N ASP A 202 38.94 30.45 -9.32
CA ASP A 202 39.07 31.43 -8.24
C ASP A 202 38.12 31.07 -7.09
N LEU A 203 36.86 30.69 -7.40
CA LEU A 203 35.88 30.18 -6.43
C LEU A 203 36.33 28.91 -5.70
N LEU A 204 37.01 27.99 -6.38
CA LEU A 204 37.51 26.75 -5.78
C LEU A 204 38.70 26.99 -4.83
N GLU A 205 39.41 28.09 -4.97
CA GLU A 205 40.49 28.50 -4.05
C GLU A 205 39.95 29.14 -2.76
N GLU A 206 38.74 29.71 -2.80
CA GLU A 206 38.07 30.40 -1.69
C GLU A 206 37.17 29.50 -0.84
N VAL A 207 37.30 28.18 -0.97
CA VAL A 207 36.49 27.22 -0.21
C VAL A 207 36.78 27.33 1.30
N PRO A 208 35.75 27.42 2.18
CA PRO A 208 34.32 27.30 1.90
C PRO A 208 33.68 28.59 1.35
N VAL A 209 32.88 28.46 0.28
CA VAL A 209 32.24 29.60 -0.42
C VAL A 209 30.77 29.34 -0.72
N THR A 210 29.93 30.37 -0.64
CA THR A 210 28.51 30.30 -0.98
C THR A 210 28.31 30.44 -2.49
N LEU A 211 27.72 29.42 -3.11
CA LEU A 211 27.48 29.37 -4.55
C LEU A 211 26.15 30.03 -4.95
N LEU A 212 25.08 29.78 -4.19
CA LEU A 212 23.73 30.29 -4.43
C LEU A 212 23.04 30.58 -3.10
N GLN A 213 22.22 31.63 -3.07
CA GLN A 213 21.41 32.03 -1.91
C GLN A 213 19.95 32.20 -2.33
N GLY A 214 19.04 32.09 -1.36
CA GLY A 214 17.61 32.31 -1.60
C GLY A 214 16.94 31.22 -2.45
N ILE A 215 17.47 29.99 -2.42
CA ILE A 215 16.91 28.87 -3.17
C ILE A 215 16.02 28.01 -2.29
N THR A 216 15.00 27.38 -2.88
CA THR A 216 14.17 26.39 -2.19
C THR A 216 15.00 25.17 -1.77
N ARG A 217 14.60 24.50 -0.69
CA ARG A 217 15.25 23.25 -0.22
C ARG A 217 15.47 22.23 -1.32
N MET A 218 14.44 21.94 -2.12
CA MET A 218 14.52 20.99 -3.25
C MET A 218 15.65 21.33 -4.22
N LYS A 219 15.78 22.61 -4.59
CA LYS A 219 16.84 23.08 -5.47
C LYS A 219 18.21 22.96 -4.80
N ALA A 220 18.33 23.28 -3.52
CA ALA A 220 19.59 23.14 -2.78
C ALA A 220 20.04 21.68 -2.70
N ASP A 221 19.12 20.76 -2.38
CA ASP A 221 19.39 19.33 -2.27
C ASP A 221 19.74 18.70 -3.62
N MET A 222 19.01 19.06 -4.69
CA MET A 222 19.31 18.61 -6.05
C MET A 222 20.71 19.02 -6.50
N LEU A 223 21.08 20.29 -6.29
CA LEU A 223 22.39 20.83 -6.69
C LEU A 223 23.52 20.23 -5.82
N THR A 224 23.26 20.00 -4.54
CA THR A 224 24.20 19.30 -3.64
C THR A 224 24.47 17.87 -4.11
N ALA A 225 23.42 17.13 -4.50
CA ALA A 225 23.54 15.79 -5.03
C ALA A 225 24.36 15.77 -6.34
N GLN A 226 24.12 16.72 -7.25
CA GLN A 226 24.89 16.85 -8.50
C GLN A 226 26.38 17.07 -8.22
N LEU A 227 26.73 17.98 -7.29
CA LEU A 227 28.13 18.23 -6.93
C LEU A 227 28.77 17.00 -6.27
N THR A 228 28.02 16.28 -5.43
CA THR A 228 28.48 15.07 -4.75
C THR A 228 28.79 13.93 -5.72
N VAL A 229 28.00 13.77 -6.79
CA VAL A 229 28.27 12.78 -7.86
C VAL A 229 29.63 13.01 -8.51
N HIS A 230 30.06 14.27 -8.63
CA HIS A 230 31.35 14.65 -9.19
C HIS A 230 32.48 14.72 -8.15
N GLY A 231 32.23 14.29 -6.91
CA GLY A 231 33.24 14.19 -5.86
C GLY A 231 33.50 15.47 -5.06
N ALA A 232 32.70 16.52 -5.26
CA ALA A 232 32.72 17.73 -4.43
C ALA A 232 31.82 17.56 -3.20
N LYS A 233 32.14 18.24 -2.09
CA LYS A 233 31.28 18.33 -0.90
C LYS A 233 30.61 19.69 -0.87
N ALA A 234 29.29 19.69 -0.95
CA ALA A 234 28.47 20.88 -0.74
C ALA A 234 27.46 20.63 0.39
N GLU A 235 27.00 21.69 1.02
CA GLU A 235 26.04 21.67 2.11
C GLU A 235 24.94 22.70 1.85
N ALA A 236 23.68 22.29 2.01
CA ALA A 236 22.54 23.19 2.02
C ALA A 236 22.33 23.73 3.44
N ARG A 237 22.55 25.03 3.64
CA ARG A 237 22.31 25.70 4.92
C ARG A 237 21.04 26.52 4.85
N GLN A 238 20.25 26.47 5.91
CA GLN A 238 19.09 27.33 6.02
C GLN A 238 19.55 28.77 6.29
N ILE A 239 18.95 29.73 5.58
CA ILE A 239 19.16 31.15 5.87
C ILE A 239 18.17 31.49 6.99
N ASP A 240 18.68 31.58 8.22
CA ASP A 240 17.93 32.18 9.32
C ASP A 240 17.83 33.69 9.05
N GLN A 241 16.60 34.18 8.89
CA GLN A 241 16.30 35.61 8.76
C GLN A 241 16.42 36.32 10.11
#